data_AF-A0A6Y0H5U8-F1
#
_entry.id   AF-A0A6Y0H5U8-F1
#
_cell.length_a   1.000
_cell.length_b   1.000
_cell.length_c   1.000
_cell.angle_alpha   90.00
_cell.angle_beta   90.00
_cell.angle_gamma   90.00
#
_symmetry.space_group_name_H-M   'P 1'
#
loop_
_entity.id
_entity.type
_entity.pdbx_description
1 polymer ?
#
loop_
_entity_poly.entity_id
_entity_poly.type
_entity_poly.pdbx_seq_one_letter_code
_entity_poly.pdbx_strand_id
1 'polypeptide(L)'
;MNTQYLQYVREQLMVATADLSGETKGQLLAWLENAQFDTKNYPRKKQRIWDEETESWITLNNPPIPGKQSLAKGSAIPLVKPVEYSTASWRRAVLSLDEHYKAWLL
;
A
#
# COMPACT_ATOMS: atom_id res chain seq x y z
N MET A 1 6.73 33.48 13.75
CA MET A 1 5.81 32.73 12.88
C MET A 1 4.46 33.43 12.93
N ASN A 2 3.90 33.87 11.80
CA ASN A 2 2.72 34.76 11.78
C ASN A 2 1.42 33.95 12.02
N THR A 3 0.41 34.51 12.67
CA THR A 3 -0.86 33.79 12.99
C THR A 3 -1.57 33.28 11.75
N GLN A 4 -1.56 34.07 10.68
CA GLN A 4 -2.12 33.70 9.37
C GLN A 4 -1.42 32.48 8.75
N TYR A 5 -0.10 32.33 8.97
CA TYR A 5 0.65 31.18 8.51
C TYR A 5 0.26 29.90 9.27
N LEU A 6 0.08 29.98 10.58
CA LEU A 6 -0.38 28.85 11.40
C LEU A 6 -1.78 28.38 10.98
N GLN A 7 -2.65 29.32 10.62
CA GLN A 7 -4.01 29.02 10.18
C GLN A 7 -4.02 28.35 8.81
N TYR A 8 -3.20 28.84 7.88
CA TYR A 8 -2.97 28.19 6.59
C TYR A 8 -2.47 26.74 6.75
N VAL A 9 -1.45 26.52 7.60
CA VAL A 9 -0.92 25.17 7.86
C VAL A 9 -2.01 24.26 8.44
N ARG A 10 -2.83 24.77 9.36
CA ARG A 10 -3.95 24.01 9.93
C ARG A 10 -4.97 23.60 8.86
N GLU A 11 -5.34 24.51 7.97
CA GLU A 11 -6.28 24.22 6.87
C GLU A 11 -5.71 23.16 5.93
N GLN A 12 -4.43 23.25 5.56
CA GLN A 12 -3.77 22.24 4.74
C GLN A 12 -3.73 20.88 5.43
N LEU A 13 -3.46 20.83 6.74
CA LEU A 13 -3.48 19.60 7.52
C LEU A 13 -4.88 18.98 7.58
N MET A 14 -5.92 19.78 7.82
CA MET A 14 -7.30 19.28 7.83
C MET A 14 -7.70 18.69 6.48
N VAL A 15 -7.33 19.34 5.36
CA VAL A 15 -7.58 18.83 4.01
C VAL A 15 -6.77 17.55 3.76
N ALA A 16 -5.52 17.51 4.23
CA ALA A 16 -4.65 16.35 4.07
C ALA A 16 -5.17 15.10 4.80
N THR A 17 -5.84 15.28 5.95
CA THR A 17 -6.36 14.19 6.78
C THR A 17 -7.86 13.95 6.65
N ALA A 18 -8.56 14.72 5.82
CA ALA A 18 -10.00 14.61 5.68
C ALA A 18 -10.39 13.22 5.14
N ASP A 19 -11.24 12.52 5.90
CA ASP A 19 -12.03 11.39 5.43
C ASP A 19 -13.48 11.87 5.32
N LEU A 20 -13.96 11.99 4.10
CA LEU A 20 -15.30 12.52 3.80
C LEU A 20 -16.36 11.43 3.93
N SER A 21 -15.97 10.17 4.07
CA SER A 21 -16.87 9.03 3.96
C SER A 21 -16.99 8.17 5.20
N GLY A 22 -15.94 8.06 6.02
CA GLY A 22 -15.89 7.07 7.11
C GLY A 22 -15.88 5.62 6.63
N GLU A 23 -15.88 5.39 5.31
CA GLU A 23 -15.88 4.07 4.67
C GLU A 23 -14.46 3.65 4.26
N THR A 24 -13.50 4.58 4.30
CA THR A 24 -12.12 4.33 3.90
C THR A 24 -11.20 4.25 5.11
N LYS A 25 -9.97 3.78 4.91
CA LYS A 25 -8.96 3.80 5.96
C LYS A 25 -8.42 5.21 6.25
N GLY A 26 -8.82 6.20 5.45
CA GLY A 26 -8.32 7.57 5.52
C GLY A 26 -6.99 7.75 4.77
N GLN A 27 -6.71 9.01 4.46
CA GLN A 27 -5.63 9.42 3.56
C GLN A 27 -4.23 8.99 4.02
N LEU A 28 -3.92 9.19 5.31
CA LEU A 28 -2.61 8.90 5.87
C LEU A 28 -2.36 7.39 5.99
N LEU A 29 -3.38 6.64 6.41
CA LEU A 29 -3.26 5.20 6.60
C LEU A 29 -3.14 4.49 5.24
N ALA A 30 -3.88 4.95 4.24
CA ALA A 30 -3.70 4.51 2.86
C ALA A 30 -2.33 4.87 2.27
N TRP A 31 -1.74 6.01 2.66
CA TRP A 31 -0.38 6.38 2.25
C TRP A 31 0.65 5.46 2.89
N LEU A 32 0.49 5.13 4.18
CA LEU A 32 1.36 4.21 4.90
C LEU A 32 1.29 2.78 4.33
N GLU A 33 0.11 2.29 3.96
CA GLU A 33 -0.04 0.95 3.37
C GLU A 33 0.50 0.85 1.94
N ASN A 34 0.61 1.97 1.22
CA ASN A 34 1.25 2.04 -0.09
C ASN A 34 2.79 2.00 -0.02
N ALA A 35 3.39 2.29 1.14
CA ALA A 35 4.80 1.99 1.39
C ALA A 35 4.93 0.47 1.42
N GLN A 36 5.07 -0.11 0.24
CA GLN A 36 4.97 -1.54 0.02
C GLN A 36 6.21 -2.19 0.65
N PHE A 37 6.06 -2.66 1.88
CA PHE A 37 7.11 -3.34 2.61
C PHE A 37 7.34 -4.72 1.97
N ASP A 38 8.10 -4.76 0.88
CA ASP A 38 8.50 -6.00 0.22
C ASP A 38 9.46 -6.76 1.14
N THR A 39 8.89 -7.48 2.10
CA THR A 39 9.63 -8.24 3.10
C THR A 39 10.11 -9.53 2.46
N LYS A 40 11.24 -9.44 1.78
CA LYS A 40 12.06 -10.60 1.38
C LYS A 40 12.62 -11.38 2.57
N ASN A 41 12.31 -10.98 3.82
CA ASN A 41 12.76 -11.63 5.04
C ASN A 41 12.21 -13.05 5.21
N TYR A 42 10.99 -13.32 4.73
CA TYR A 42 10.36 -14.64 4.89
C TYR A 42 9.86 -15.20 3.57
N PRO A 43 10.76 -15.53 2.63
CA PRO A 43 10.35 -16.20 1.41
C PRO A 43 9.82 -17.59 1.79
N ARG A 44 8.68 -18.00 1.22
CA ARG A 44 8.20 -19.37 1.42
C ARG A 44 9.27 -20.35 0.96
N LYS A 45 9.63 -21.30 1.81
CA LYS A 45 10.49 -22.44 1.42
C LYS A 45 9.74 -23.26 0.37
N LYS A 46 10.28 -23.31 -0.85
CA LYS A 46 9.76 -24.19 -1.90
C LYS A 46 10.16 -25.63 -1.57
N GLN A 47 9.20 -26.55 -1.58
CA GLN A 47 9.48 -27.97 -1.39
C GLN A 47 10.33 -28.48 -2.57
N ARG A 48 11.43 -29.15 -2.25
CA ARG A 48 12.28 -29.84 -3.22
C ARG A 48 12.12 -31.33 -3.00
N ILE A 49 11.86 -32.06 -4.08
CA ILE A 49 11.70 -33.51 -4.07
C ILE A 49 12.81 -34.07 -4.95
N TRP A 50 13.42 -35.17 -4.51
CA TRP A 50 14.37 -35.92 -5.32
C TRP A 50 13.59 -36.77 -6.32
N ASP A 51 13.92 -36.64 -7.59
CA ASP A 51 13.34 -37.44 -8.65
C ASP A 51 14.34 -38.52 -9.08
N GLU A 52 13.92 -39.79 -8.96
CA GLU A 52 14.77 -40.95 -9.24
C GLU A 52 14.98 -41.16 -10.76
N GLU A 53 14.05 -40.72 -11.61
CA GLU A 53 14.17 -40.88 -13.07
C GLU A 53 15.10 -39.85 -13.71
N THR A 54 15.10 -38.62 -13.19
CA THR A 54 15.94 -37.53 -13.71
C THR A 54 17.22 -37.31 -12.92
N GLU A 55 17.44 -38.09 -11.85
CA GLU A 55 18.57 -37.99 -10.91
C GLU A 55 18.83 -36.55 -10.45
N SER A 56 17.76 -35.78 -10.21
CA SER A 56 17.86 -34.34 -9.95
C SER A 56 16.87 -33.84 -8.90
N TRP A 57 17.23 -32.72 -8.25
CA TRP A 57 16.36 -32.06 -7.29
C TRP A 57 15.38 -31.12 -7.99
N ILE A 58 14.10 -31.50 -8.04
CA ILE A 58 13.06 -30.72 -8.70
C ILE A 58 12.27 -29.90 -7.67
N THR A 59 11.93 -28.65 -8.02
CA THR A 59 10.95 -27.85 -7.27
C THR A 59 9.56 -28.16 -7.79
N LEU A 60 8.70 -28.74 -6.94
CA LEU A 60 7.30 -28.93 -7.30
C LEU A 60 6.59 -27.57 -7.25
N ASN A 61 6.34 -26.97 -8.41
CA ASN A 61 5.46 -25.80 -8.47
C ASN A 61 4.04 -26.32 -8.24
N ASN A 62 3.46 -26.04 -7.07
CA ASN A 62 2.06 -26.35 -6.86
C ASN A 62 1.23 -25.65 -7.95
N PRO A 63 0.28 -26.36 -8.60
CA PRO A 63 -0.72 -25.66 -9.39
C PRO A 63 -1.40 -24.62 -8.48
N PRO A 64 -1.91 -23.51 -9.04
CA PRO A 64 -2.55 -22.47 -8.23
C PRO A 64 -3.60 -23.09 -7.32
N ILE A 65 -3.31 -23.15 -6.02
CA ILE A 65 -4.22 -23.71 -5.03
C ILE A 65 -5.42 -22.76 -5.00
N PRO A 66 -6.65 -23.21 -5.30
CA PRO A 66 -7.82 -22.38 -5.14
C PRO A 66 -7.99 -22.12 -3.63
N GLY A 67 -7.46 -21.00 -3.17
CA GLY A 67 -7.62 -20.56 -1.78
C GLY A 67 -9.09 -20.28 -1.53
N LYS A 68 -9.71 -21.04 -0.62
CA LYS A 68 -11.05 -20.73 -0.15
C LYS A 68 -10.96 -19.46 0.69
N GLN A 69 -11.28 -18.32 0.07
CA GLN A 69 -11.33 -17.02 0.74
C GLN A 69 -12.35 -17.13 1.89
N SER A 70 -11.86 -17.08 3.13
CA SER A 70 -12.70 -17.20 4.33
C SER A 70 -13.53 -15.95 4.61
N LEU A 71 -13.15 -14.82 4.02
CA LEU A 71 -13.96 -13.62 4.01
C LEU A 71 -15.10 -13.79 3.01
N ALA A 72 -16.35 -13.60 3.46
CA ALA A 72 -17.47 -13.35 2.55
C ALA A 72 -17.07 -12.26 1.55
N LYS A 73 -17.60 -12.28 0.32
CA LYS A 73 -17.36 -11.29 -0.74
C LYS A 73 -17.73 -9.85 -0.28
N GLY A 74 -16.96 -9.27 0.63
CA GLY A 74 -16.79 -7.84 0.75
C GLY A 74 -15.83 -7.46 -0.35
N SER A 75 -16.22 -6.54 -1.21
CA SER A 75 -15.23 -5.78 -1.99
C SER A 75 -14.16 -5.29 -1.02
N ALA A 76 -12.89 -5.33 -1.44
CA ALA A 76 -11.82 -4.74 -0.64
C ALA A 76 -12.25 -3.32 -0.26
N ILE A 77 -12.15 -2.99 1.04
CA ILE A 77 -12.46 -1.65 1.51
C ILE A 77 -11.59 -0.67 0.69
N PRO A 78 -12.19 0.28 -0.04
CA PRO A 78 -11.41 1.22 -0.83
C PRO A 78 -10.48 2.00 0.11
N LEU A 79 -9.19 2.04 -0.23
CA LEU A 79 -8.18 2.68 0.62
C LEU A 79 -8.45 4.19 0.77
N VAL A 80 -8.83 4.84 -0.33
CA VAL A 80 -9.18 6.27 -0.42
C VAL A 80 -10.21 6.45 -1.53
N LYS A 81 -11.19 7.36 -1.37
CA LYS A 81 -12.11 7.69 -2.47
C LYS A 81 -11.40 8.55 -3.54
N PRO A 82 -11.76 8.46 -4.83
CA PRO A 82 -11.13 9.27 -5.88
C PRO A 82 -11.19 10.78 -5.63
N VAL A 83 -12.29 11.27 -5.06
CA VAL A 83 -12.48 12.69 -4.71
C VAL A 83 -11.45 13.11 -3.66
N GLU A 84 -11.34 12.35 -2.57
CA GLU A 84 -10.37 12.58 -1.50
C GLU A 84 -8.94 12.48 -2.05
N TYR A 85 -8.65 11.48 -2.88
CA TYR A 85 -7.34 11.35 -3.52
C TYR A 85 -6.99 12.60 -4.34
N SER A 86 -7.96 13.12 -5.10
CA SER A 86 -7.76 14.29 -5.93
C SER A 86 -7.60 15.59 -5.14
N THR A 87 -8.25 15.76 -3.98
CA THR A 87 -8.20 17.01 -3.19
C THR A 87 -6.94 17.13 -2.34
N ALA A 88 -6.20 16.04 -2.11
CA ALA A 88 -4.95 16.02 -1.36
C ALA A 88 -3.80 16.71 -2.12
N SER A 89 -3.66 18.02 -1.96
CA SER A 89 -2.61 18.86 -2.58
C SER A 89 -1.19 18.35 -2.31
N TRP A 90 -0.94 17.88 -1.08
CA TRP A 90 0.35 17.35 -0.65
C TRP A 90 0.79 16.11 -1.44
N ARG A 91 -0.14 15.26 -1.89
CA ARG A 91 0.22 14.09 -2.72
C ARG A 91 0.79 14.50 -4.05
N ARG A 92 0.22 15.53 -4.68
CA ARG A 92 0.75 16.07 -5.94
C ARG A 92 2.13 16.68 -5.71
N ALA A 93 2.33 17.38 -4.59
CA ALA A 93 3.63 17.90 -4.22
C ALA A 93 4.67 16.77 -4.07
N VAL A 94 4.35 15.71 -3.31
CA VAL A 94 5.27 14.56 -3.14
C VAL A 94 5.55 13.84 -4.47
N LEU A 95 4.52 13.61 -5.29
CA LEU A 95 4.66 12.95 -6.59
C LEU A 95 5.41 13.81 -7.63
N SER A 96 5.51 15.12 -7.41
CA SER A 96 6.29 16.03 -8.26
C SER A 96 7.79 16.06 -7.97
N LEU A 97 8.23 15.47 -6.84
CA LEU A 97 9.65 15.39 -6.49
C LEU A 97 10.41 14.42 -7.41
N ASP A 98 11.74 14.39 -7.34
CA ASP A 98 12.54 13.34 -8.00
C ASP A 98 12.37 11.99 -7.30
N GLU A 99 12.63 10.90 -8.03
CA GLU A 99 12.51 9.52 -7.55
C GLU A 99 13.25 9.29 -6.23
N HIS A 100 14.45 9.86 -6.09
CA HIS A 100 15.26 9.75 -4.88
C HIS A 100 14.59 10.39 -3.64
N TYR A 101 13.91 11.52 -3.82
CA TYR A 101 13.18 12.18 -2.73
C TYR A 101 11.86 11.48 -2.43
N LYS A 102 11.19 10.91 -3.45
CA LYS A 102 10.02 10.06 -3.26
C LYS A 102 10.37 8.81 -2.45
N ALA A 103 11.45 8.12 -2.80
CA ALA A 103 11.90 6.89 -2.14
C ALA A 103 12.35 7.08 -0.68
N TRP A 104 12.60 8.32 -0.26
CA TRP A 104 12.83 8.63 1.16
C TRP A 104 11.52 8.86 1.92
N LEU A 105 10.47 9.28 1.21
CA LEU A 105 9.12 9.53 1.73
C LEU A 105 8.16 8.32 1.57
N LEU A 106 8.55 7.31 0.76
CA LEU A 106 7.83 6.07 0.43
C LEU A 106 8.62 4.86 0.92
#